data_AF-A0A962UXD0-F1
#
_entry.id   AF-A0A962UXD0-F1
#
_cell.length_a   1.000
_cell.length_b   1.000
_cell.length_c   1.000
_cell.angle_alpha   90.00
_cell.angle_beta   90.00
_cell.angle_gamma   90.00
#
_symmetry.space_group_name_H-M   'P 1'
#
loop_
_entity.id
_entity.type
_entity.pdbx_description
1 polymer ?
#
loop_
_entity_poly.entity_id
_entity_poly.type
_entity_poly.pdbx_seq_one_letter_code
_entity_poly.pdbx_strand_id
1 'polypeptide(L)' 'RLETVIGQLQLDHVLRQPIETLSKGFKRRVGLAQAILHDPQVLILDEPTDGLDPNQKHEVR' A
#
# COMPACT_ATOMS: atom_id res chain seq x y z
N ARG A 1 7.86 -13.27 -2.01
CA ARG A 1 6.54 -12.58 -1.94
C ARG A 1 6.60 -11.32 -1.08
N LEU A 2 7.09 -11.40 0.16
CA LEU A 2 7.19 -10.22 1.03
C LEU A 2 8.00 -9.06 0.39
N GLU A 3 9.20 -9.33 -0.13
CA GLU A 3 10.02 -8.34 -0.83
C GLU A 3 9.30 -7.72 -2.03
N THR A 4 8.59 -8.53 -2.82
CA THR A 4 7.78 -8.07 -3.95
C THR A 4 6.70 -7.09 -3.50
N VAL A 5 5.95 -7.42 -2.45
CA VAL A 5 4.88 -6.58 -1.90
C VAL A 5 5.44 -5.29 -1.31
N ILE A 6 6.58 -5.36 -0.63
CA ILE A 6 7.27 -4.19 -0.09
C ILE A 6 7.66 -3.23 -1.21
N GLY A 7 8.29 -3.73 -2.28
CA GLY A 7 8.71 -2.91 -3.42
C GLY A 7 7.53 -2.34 -4.21
N GLN A 8 6.49 -3.14 -4.46
CA GLN A 8 5.28 -2.68 -5.16
C GLN A 8 4.55 -1.55 -4.43
N LEU A 9 4.61 -1.55 -3.10
CA LEU A 9 3.92 -0.58 -2.26
C LEU A 9 4.86 0.46 -1.63
N GLN A 10 6.12 0.50 -2.07
CA GLN A 10 7.13 1.47 -1.62
C GLN A 10 7.25 1.54 -0.08
N LEU A 11 7.25 0.38 0.59
CA LEU A 11 7.28 0.29 2.06
C LEU A 11 8.69 0.18 2.65
N ASP A 12 9.73 0.12 1.82
CA ASP A 12 11.12 -0.14 2.22
C ASP A 12 11.61 0.81 3.33
N HIS A 13 11.29 2.09 3.22
CA HIS A 13 11.77 3.13 4.15
C HIS A 13 11.06 3.11 5.52
N VAL A 14 9.96 2.37 5.65
CA VAL A 14 9.10 2.38 6.84
C VAL A 14 8.97 1.02 7.54
N LEU A 15 9.66 -0.01 7.05
CA LEU A 15 9.54 -1.39 7.56
C LEU A 15 9.71 -1.57 9.06
N ARG A 16 10.56 -0.74 9.68
CA ARG A 16 10.89 -0.82 11.11
C ARG A 16 10.22 0.28 11.94
N GLN A 17 9.36 1.07 11.34
CA GLN A 17 8.65 2.14 12.04
C GLN A 17 7.38 1.58 12.69
N PRO A 18 7.03 2.03 13.91
CA PRO A 18 5.74 1.69 14.50
C PRO A 18 4.58 2.17 13.60
N ILE A 19 3.52 1.38 13.49
CA ILE A 19 2.39 1.71 12.61
C ILE A 19 1.77 3.06 12.96
N GLU A 20 1.71 3.41 14.25
CA GLU A 20 1.15 4.67 14.73
C GLU A 20 1.86 5.90 14.15
N THR A 21 3.17 5.81 13.86
CA THR A 21 3.98 6.93 13.34
C THR A 21 3.82 7.14 11.84
N LEU A 22 3.18 6.20 11.13
CA LEU A 22 3.01 6.28 9.68
C LEU A 22 1.94 7.31 9.28
N SER A 23 2.17 7.96 8.13
CA SER A 23 1.15 8.81 7.50
C SER A 23 -0.08 7.99 7.10
N LYS A 24 -1.22 8.67 6.87
CA LYS A 24 -2.45 7.99 6.41
C LYS A 24 -2.23 7.18 5.13
N GLY A 25 -1.44 7.71 4.18
CA GLY A 25 -1.09 7.01 2.94
C GLY A 25 -0.25 5.75 3.18
N PHE A 26 0.76 5.82 4.06
CA PHE A 26 1.53 4.63 4.43
C PHE A 26 0.69 3.58 5.16
N LYS A 27 -0.20 3.99 6.07
CA LYS A 27 -1.14 3.06 6.74
C LYS A 27 -2.05 2.34 5.73
N ARG A 28 -2.57 3.06 4.74
CA ARG A 28 -3.33 2.47 3.62
C ARG A 28 -2.49 1.47 2.82
N ARG A 29 -1.24 1.83 2.48
CA ARG A 29 -0.31 0.91 1.76
C ARG A 29 0.01 -0.34 2.58
N VAL A 30 0.18 -0.25 3.90
CA VAL A 30 0.34 -1.43 4.75
C VAL A 30 -0.92 -2.31 4.75
N GLY A 31 -2.11 -1.72 4.81
CA GLY A 31 -3.37 -2.46 4.68
C GLY A 31 -3.49 -3.17 3.33
N LEU A 32 -3.12 -2.50 2.24
CA LEU A 32 -3.07 -3.11 0.91
C LEU A 32 -2.04 -4.23 0.84
N ALA A 33 -0.86 -4.05 1.47
CA ALA A 33 0.17 -5.08 1.57
C ALA A 33 -0.39 -6.34 2.23
N GLN A 34 -1.11 -6.20 3.34
CA GLN A 34 -1.78 -7.30 4.02
C GLN A 34 -2.79 -8.01 3.10
N ALA A 35 -3.56 -7.25 2.32
CA ALA A 35 -4.57 -7.78 1.41
C ALA A 35 -3.97 -8.54 0.21
N ILE A 36 -2.80 -8.14 -0.29
CA ILE A 36 -2.15 -8.81 -1.44
C ILE A 36 -1.12 -9.86 -1.03
N LEU A 37 -0.67 -9.88 0.24
CA LEU A 37 0.42 -10.74 0.69
C LEU A 37 0.14 -12.23 0.42
N HIS A 38 -1.11 -12.64 0.60
CA HIS A 38 -1.58 -14.01 0.41
C HIS A 38 -1.98 -14.35 -1.04
N ASP A 39 -1.71 -13.46 -2.00
CA ASP A 39 -1.93 -13.65 -3.44
C ASP A 39 -3.37 -14.06 -3.81
N PRO A 40 -4.38 -13.25 -3.45
CA PRO A 40 -5.76 -13.57 -3.77
C PRO A 40 -6.00 -13.54 -5.28
N GLN A 41 -6.84 -14.45 -5.79
CA GLN A 41 -7.26 -14.46 -7.19
C GLN A 41 -8.08 -13.21 -7.57
N VAL A 42 -8.80 -12.63 -6.60
CA VAL A 42 -9.60 -11.42 -6.77
C VAL A 42 -9.42 -10.54 -5.53
N LEU A 43 -9.13 -9.26 -5.74
CA LEU A 43 -9.04 -8.24 -4.71
C LEU A 43 -10.13 -7.18 -4.95
N ILE A 44 -11.00 -6.99 -3.98
CA ILE A 44 -12.03 -5.94 -4.00
C ILE A 44 -11.53 -4.79 -3.13
N LEU A 45 -11.53 -3.58 -3.68
CA LEU A 45 -11.13 -2.36 -2.99
C LEU A 45 -12.30 -1.39 -2.99
N ASP A 46 -12.71 -0.96 -1.80
CA ASP A 46 -13.71 0.09 -1.63
C ASP A 46 -12.98 1.44 -1.51
N GLU A 47 -13.29 2.37 -2.42
CA GLU A 47 -12.67 3.71 -2.53
C GLU A 47 -11.12 3.72 -2.48
N PRO A 48 -10.41 3.00 -3.38
CA PRO A 48 -8.95 2.81 -3.30
C PRO A 48 -8.12 4.08 -3.53
N THR A 49 -8.73 5.11 -4.11
CA THR A 49 -8.03 6.34 -4.50
C THR A 49 -8.21 7.48 -3.50
N ASP A 50 -9.09 7.30 -2.53
CA ASP A 50 -9.28 8.28 -1.48
C ASP A 50 -7.98 8.40 -0.67
N GLY A 51 -7.52 9.62 -0.41
CA GLY A 51 -6.25 9.92 0.30
C GLY A 51 -4.94 9.49 -0.38
N LEU A 52 -4.94 9.11 -1.66
CA LEU A 52 -3.73 9.18 -2.49
C LEU A 52 -3.48 10.66 -2.84
N ASP A 53 -2.26 11.11 -2.59
CA ASP A 53 -1.79 12.45 -2.96
C ASP A 53 -2.17 12.74 -4.42
N PRO A 54 -2.78 13.89 -4.76
CA PRO A 54 -3.23 14.19 -6.13
C PRO A 54 -2.14 14.04 -7.19
N ASN A 55 -0.86 14.10 -6.81
CA ASN A 55 0.28 13.89 -7.70
C ASN A 55 0.53 12.43 -8.11
N GLN A 56 -0.11 11.43 -7.48
CA GLN A 56 0.01 10.00 -7.83
C GLN A 56 -1.14 9.47 -8.71
N LYS A 57 -1.99 10.35 -9.26
CA LYS A 57 -3.08 9.94 -10.17
C LYS A 57 -2.62 9.54 -11.59
N HIS A 58 -1.32 9.60 -11.90
CA HIS A 58 -0.81 9.43 -13.27
C HIS A 58 -0.16 8.08 -13.60
N GLU A 59 -0.07 7.13 -12.67
CA GLU A 59 0.61 5.83 -12.93
C GLU A 59 -0.32 4.62 -13.13
N VAL A 60 -1.60 4.85 -13.44
CA VAL A 60 -2.51 3.77 -13.91
C VAL A 60 -2.87 4.02 -15.37
N ARG A 61 -1.94 3.70 -16.28
CA ARG A 61 -2.20 3.45 -17.70
C ARG A 61 -1.42 2.25 -18.16
#